data_AF-A0A420CFI7-F1
#
_entry.id   AF-A0A420CFI7-F1
#
_cell.length_a   1.000
_cell.length_b   1.000
_cell.length_c   1.000
_cell.angle_alpha   90.00
_cell.angle_beta   90.00
_cell.angle_gamma   90.00
#
_symmetry.space_group_name_H-M   'P 1'
#
loop_
_entity.id
_entity.type
_entity.pdbx_description
1 polymer ?
#
loop_
_entity_poly.entity_id
_entity_poly.type
_entity_poly.pdbx_seq_one_letter_code
_entity_poly.pdbx_strand_id
1 'polypeptide(L)'
;MTTLKILALAAGTAFLSSGNIQENLAAKSNTDDHLPVQKATLIPLTSTVKDNKIQVALLLDTSNSMDGLIDQAKSRLWNIVNTLTTLKYNGKAPQIEIALYEYGNDGIRDENYIRQVTPLTQDLDLVSEKLFALRTNGGSEYCGAVIRDAAANLNWDSNEKSMKLIYIAGNEAFDQGKINYKEVVLKAKGKNIYTNTIFCGSREEGIQTFWQNGASLGGGKYFNIDSDRKVMYIETPYDKRISECNARLNDTYIYYGNHGSEYRLKQITQDKNAEMQSASNLVERTVAKSKKNAYKNDHWDLVDKAEKDAGFIANVKESELPAELKGKSKEEIQKTIAAKSAARDTIQKEIEELSKKRQGYIDSEMKKRGTEDSDDLGKAIESSIVELAKKNGYSL
;
A
#
# COMPACT_ATOMS: atom_id res chain seq x y z
N MET A 1 -55.27 27.77 -24.14
CA MET A 1 -54.60 28.71 -23.23
C MET A 1 -53.56 27.90 -22.46
N THR A 2 -52.25 28.16 -22.54
CA THR A 2 -51.52 29.24 -23.22
C THR A 2 -50.08 28.74 -23.49
N THR A 3 -49.62 28.76 -24.76
CA THR A 3 -48.23 29.04 -25.27
C THR A 3 -46.99 28.57 -24.47
N LEU A 4 -45.81 28.18 -25.00
CA LEU A 4 -45.16 27.95 -26.31
C LEU A 4 -43.82 27.19 -25.97
N LYS A 5 -42.87 26.80 -26.82
CA LYS A 5 -42.55 26.94 -28.26
C LYS A 5 -41.72 25.70 -28.68
N ILE A 6 -41.60 25.43 -29.99
CA ILE A 6 -40.57 24.53 -30.56
C ILE A 6 -39.35 25.38 -30.96
N LEU A 7 -38.12 24.88 -30.82
CA LEU A 7 -37.07 25.11 -31.82
C LEU A 7 -35.92 24.09 -31.74
N ALA A 8 -35.48 23.60 -32.90
CA ALA A 8 -34.22 22.92 -33.11
C ALA A 8 -33.43 23.70 -34.16
N LEU A 9 -32.11 23.86 -34.01
CA LEU A 9 -31.07 23.86 -35.06
C LEU A 9 -29.70 24.32 -34.52
N ALA A 10 -28.66 23.54 -34.83
CA ALA A 10 -27.27 23.96 -35.11
C ALA A 10 -26.50 22.66 -35.43
N ALA A 11 -26.36 22.22 -36.69
CA ALA A 11 -25.54 22.83 -37.75
C ALA A 11 -24.10 23.05 -37.29
N GLY A 12 -23.20 22.13 -37.67
CA GLY A 12 -21.77 22.23 -37.38
C GLY A 12 -20.96 22.78 -38.55
N THR A 13 -19.70 23.13 -38.29
CA THR A 13 -18.70 23.45 -39.30
C THR A 13 -17.35 22.90 -38.86
N ALA A 14 -16.78 21.98 -39.64
CA ALA A 14 -15.40 21.55 -39.48
C ALA A 14 -14.46 22.62 -40.06
N PHE A 15 -13.37 22.94 -39.34
CA PHE A 15 -12.28 23.75 -39.88
C PHE A 15 -11.16 22.85 -40.42
N LEU A 16 -11.04 22.82 -41.74
CA LEU A 16 -9.81 22.45 -42.44
C LEU A 16 -9.22 23.74 -43.02
N SER A 17 -7.96 24.03 -42.74
CA SER A 17 -7.19 25.04 -43.48
C SER A 17 -5.98 24.38 -44.11
N SER A 18 -5.95 24.36 -45.44
CA SER A 18 -4.85 23.87 -46.26
C SER A 18 -4.23 25.01 -47.08
N GLY A 19 -2.95 24.85 -47.41
CA GLY A 19 -2.21 25.73 -48.32
C GLY A 19 -1.29 26.74 -47.63
N ASN A 20 -0.20 27.18 -48.26
CA ASN A 20 0.45 26.59 -49.44
C ASN A 20 1.93 27.01 -49.51
N ILE A 21 2.76 26.26 -50.24
CA ILE A 21 4.19 26.57 -50.44
C ILE A 21 4.34 27.68 -51.48
N GLN A 22 5.34 28.56 -51.31
CA GLN A 22 5.88 29.35 -52.42
C GLN A 22 7.39 29.54 -52.27
N GLU A 23 8.16 29.05 -53.25
CA GLU A 23 9.61 29.25 -53.36
C GLU A 23 9.93 30.63 -53.95
N ASN A 24 11.13 31.14 -53.65
CA ASN A 24 11.93 31.83 -54.68
C ASN A 24 13.44 31.79 -54.37
N LEU A 25 14.24 31.88 -55.44
CA LEU A 25 15.65 31.46 -55.50
C LEU A 25 16.67 32.62 -55.46
N ALA A 26 17.94 32.22 -55.37
CA ALA A 26 19.18 32.96 -55.70
C ALA A 26 19.73 33.97 -54.64
N ALA A 27 21.05 34.11 -54.45
CA ALA A 27 22.18 33.50 -55.17
C ALA A 27 23.52 33.47 -54.40
N LYS A 28 24.36 32.51 -54.85
CA LYS A 28 25.85 32.50 -54.88
C LYS A 28 26.66 32.25 -53.60
N SER A 29 27.52 31.24 -53.75
CA SER A 29 28.63 30.81 -52.91
C SER A 29 29.82 31.77 -52.95
N ASN A 30 30.62 31.76 -51.87
CA ASN A 30 32.08 31.83 -51.97
C ASN A 30 32.71 30.94 -50.89
N THR A 31 33.95 30.52 -51.11
CA THR A 31 34.58 29.36 -50.44
C THR A 31 35.43 29.71 -49.21
N ASP A 32 35.79 28.63 -48.51
CA ASP A 32 37.00 28.41 -47.69
C ASP A 32 36.98 28.61 -46.17
N ASP A 33 37.80 27.74 -45.57
CA ASP A 33 38.27 27.57 -44.19
C ASP A 33 37.37 27.05 -43.05
N HIS A 34 37.59 25.76 -42.77
CA HIS A 34 37.82 25.16 -41.45
C HIS A 34 37.01 25.68 -40.24
N LEU A 35 35.98 24.90 -39.87
CA LEU A 35 35.37 24.94 -38.53
C LEU A 35 35.41 23.54 -37.86
N PRO A 36 35.67 23.46 -36.55
CA PRO A 36 35.89 22.20 -35.86
C PRO A 36 34.58 21.45 -35.57
N VAL A 37 34.66 20.11 -35.56
CA VAL A 37 33.54 19.23 -35.19
C VAL A 37 33.17 19.44 -33.72
N GLN A 38 32.10 20.22 -33.47
CA GLN A 38 31.45 20.21 -32.17
C GLN A 38 30.76 18.87 -31.97
N LYS A 39 31.26 18.08 -31.01
CA LYS A 39 30.51 16.93 -30.48
C LYS A 39 29.20 17.45 -29.89
N ALA A 40 28.08 17.06 -30.49
CA ALA A 40 26.78 17.25 -29.86
C ALA A 40 26.72 16.40 -28.58
N THR A 41 26.93 17.03 -27.43
CA THR A 41 26.69 16.41 -26.14
C THR A 41 25.19 16.14 -26.03
N LEU A 42 24.79 14.88 -26.23
CA LEU A 42 23.45 14.42 -25.94
C LEU A 42 23.18 14.65 -24.45
N ILE A 43 22.43 15.70 -24.14
CA ILE A 43 21.81 15.85 -22.82
C ILE A 43 20.91 14.62 -22.67
N PRO A 44 21.13 13.75 -21.66
CA PRO A 44 20.22 12.65 -21.43
C PRO A 44 18.84 13.27 -21.19
N LEU A 45 17.82 12.86 -21.96
CA LEU A 45 16.46 13.07 -21.50
C LEU A 45 16.39 12.40 -20.13
N THR A 46 16.26 13.21 -19.09
CA THR A 46 15.82 12.76 -17.79
C THR A 46 14.40 12.25 -17.98
N SER A 47 14.30 10.96 -18.34
CA SER A 47 13.05 10.26 -18.17
C SER A 47 12.65 10.49 -16.73
N THR A 48 11.47 11.09 -16.54
CA THR A 48 10.85 11.17 -15.23
C THR A 48 10.58 9.73 -14.82
N VAL A 49 11.53 9.13 -14.12
CA VAL A 49 11.43 7.78 -13.57
C VAL A 49 10.23 7.85 -12.63
N LYS A 50 9.07 7.38 -13.11
CA LYS A 50 7.89 7.22 -12.27
C LYS A 50 8.33 6.35 -11.10
N ASP A 51 8.19 6.87 -9.88
CA ASP A 51 8.55 6.11 -8.69
C ASP A 51 7.76 4.79 -8.70
N ASN A 52 8.48 3.68 -8.67
CA ASN A 52 7.86 2.36 -8.69
C ASN A 52 7.05 2.18 -7.41
N LYS A 53 5.89 1.53 -7.54
CA LYS A 53 5.03 1.21 -6.42
C LYS A 53 5.04 -0.28 -6.11
N ILE A 54 4.68 -0.61 -4.89
CA ILE A 54 4.16 -1.93 -4.54
C ILE A 54 2.73 -1.71 -4.06
N GLN A 55 1.78 -2.25 -4.81
CA GLN A 55 0.35 -2.11 -4.55
C GLN A 55 -0.22 -3.46 -4.13
N VAL A 56 -0.93 -3.48 -3.00
CA VAL A 56 -1.52 -4.71 -2.45
C VAL A 56 -3.00 -4.49 -2.20
N ALA A 57 -3.84 -5.37 -2.75
CA ALA A 57 -5.26 -5.46 -2.38
C ALA A 57 -5.47 -6.69 -1.49
N LEU A 58 -5.93 -6.44 -0.26
CA LEU A 58 -6.38 -7.47 0.67
C LEU A 58 -7.89 -7.64 0.45
N LEU A 59 -8.31 -8.82 0.00
CA LEU A 59 -9.72 -9.19 -0.19
C LEU A 59 -10.04 -10.23 0.89
N LEU A 60 -10.77 -9.83 1.93
CA LEU A 60 -11.06 -10.69 3.08
C LEU A 60 -12.52 -11.11 3.05
N ASP A 61 -12.79 -12.41 3.18
CA ASP A 61 -14.12 -12.87 3.49
C ASP A 61 -14.52 -12.40 4.91
N THR A 62 -15.80 -12.06 5.04
CA THR A 62 -16.45 -11.58 6.25
C THR A 62 -17.78 -12.34 6.49
N SER A 63 -17.86 -13.59 6.04
CA SER A 63 -18.90 -14.55 6.41
C SER A 63 -18.77 -15.00 7.89
N ASN A 64 -19.77 -15.73 8.40
CA ASN A 64 -19.88 -16.07 9.83
C ASN A 64 -18.73 -16.92 10.42
N SER A 65 -17.92 -17.56 9.60
CA SER A 65 -16.78 -18.41 10.02
C SER A 65 -15.47 -17.64 10.20
N MET A 66 -15.41 -16.37 9.80
CA MET A 66 -14.13 -15.71 9.48
C MET A 66 -13.53 -14.80 10.57
N ASP A 67 -14.06 -14.82 11.79
CA ASP A 67 -13.49 -14.02 12.89
C ASP A 67 -12.01 -14.38 13.13
N GLY A 68 -11.66 -15.67 13.08
CA GLY A 68 -10.28 -16.15 13.20
C GLY A 68 -9.36 -15.68 12.07
N LEU A 69 -9.84 -15.68 10.82
CA LEU A 69 -9.09 -15.10 9.69
C LEU A 69 -8.87 -13.60 9.90
N ILE A 70 -9.92 -12.86 10.26
CA ILE A 70 -9.84 -11.40 10.43
C ILE A 70 -8.87 -11.05 11.57
N ASP A 71 -8.88 -11.80 12.67
CA ASP A 71 -7.93 -11.62 13.78
C ASP A 71 -6.50 -12.00 13.41
N GLN A 72 -6.30 -13.01 12.56
CA GLN A 72 -5.00 -13.28 11.95
C GLN A 72 -4.58 -12.15 10.99
N ALA A 73 -5.47 -11.61 10.16
CA ALA A 73 -5.18 -10.49 9.25
C ALA A 73 -4.77 -9.23 10.03
N LYS A 74 -5.52 -8.86 11.09
CA LYS A 74 -5.13 -7.81 12.06
C LYS A 74 -3.75 -8.08 12.69
N SER A 75 -3.43 -9.36 12.90
CA SER A 75 -2.15 -9.80 13.45
C SER A 75 -0.98 -9.77 12.46
N ARG A 76 -1.24 -9.79 11.14
CA ARG A 76 -0.21 -9.85 10.08
C ARG A 76 -0.01 -8.60 9.25
N LEU A 77 -0.93 -7.64 9.29
CA LEU A 77 -0.84 -6.43 8.47
C LEU A 77 0.56 -5.79 8.55
N TRP A 78 1.11 -5.66 9.75
CA TRP A 78 2.43 -5.05 9.97
C TRP A 78 3.59 -5.92 9.50
N ASN A 79 3.52 -7.25 9.64
CA ASN A 79 4.53 -8.15 9.09
C ASN A 79 4.60 -8.02 7.56
N ILE A 80 3.43 -8.02 6.90
CA ILE A 80 3.32 -7.84 5.44
C ILE A 80 3.90 -6.48 5.04
N VAL A 81 3.49 -5.39 5.70
CA VAL A 81 4.06 -4.05 5.47
C VAL A 81 5.58 -4.08 5.66
N ASN A 82 6.08 -4.65 6.76
CA ASN A 82 7.50 -4.72 7.07
C ASN A 82 8.29 -5.45 5.97
N THR A 83 7.85 -6.62 5.52
CA THR A 83 8.46 -7.31 4.37
C THR A 83 8.49 -6.41 3.12
N LEU A 84 7.35 -5.80 2.75
CA LEU A 84 7.28 -4.93 1.57
C LEU A 84 8.23 -3.73 1.69
N THR A 85 8.44 -3.19 2.90
CA THR A 85 9.36 -2.06 3.12
C THR A 85 10.82 -2.39 2.83
N THR A 86 11.23 -3.65 2.94
CA THR A 86 12.60 -4.09 2.68
C THR A 86 12.95 -4.09 1.19
N LEU A 87 11.93 -4.21 0.33
CA LEU A 87 12.13 -4.36 -1.11
C LEU A 87 12.61 -3.05 -1.74
N LYS A 88 13.51 -3.17 -2.72
CA LYS A 88 14.07 -2.05 -3.51
C LYS A 88 14.07 -2.40 -4.99
N TYR A 89 13.80 -1.42 -5.85
CA TYR A 89 13.98 -1.53 -7.29
C TYR A 89 15.12 -0.61 -7.72
N ASN A 90 16.15 -1.14 -8.39
CA ASN A 90 17.37 -0.40 -8.75
C ASN A 90 17.95 0.43 -7.58
N GLY A 91 17.98 -0.16 -6.38
CA GLY A 91 18.46 0.47 -5.14
C GLY A 91 17.51 1.51 -4.51
N LYS A 92 16.39 1.86 -5.14
CA LYS A 92 15.38 2.77 -4.58
C LYS A 92 14.27 2.00 -3.87
N ALA A 93 13.86 2.49 -2.70
CA ALA A 93 12.67 2.00 -2.01
C ALA A 93 11.39 2.44 -2.75
N PRO A 94 10.47 1.52 -3.10
CA PRO A 94 9.22 1.84 -3.76
C PRO A 94 8.21 2.45 -2.79
N GLN A 95 7.22 3.18 -3.31
CA GLN A 95 6.05 3.56 -2.51
C GLN A 95 5.16 2.34 -2.27
N ILE A 96 4.67 2.17 -1.04
CA ILE A 96 3.69 1.11 -0.73
C ILE A 96 2.30 1.73 -0.63
N GLU A 97 1.32 1.06 -1.25
CA GLU A 97 -0.11 1.38 -1.18
C GLU A 97 -0.90 0.10 -0.89
N ILE A 98 -1.83 0.16 0.05
CA ILE A 98 -2.70 -0.97 0.41
C ILE A 98 -4.16 -0.60 0.24
N ALA A 99 -4.94 -1.51 -0.34
CA ALA A 99 -6.39 -1.49 -0.42
C ALA A 99 -6.99 -2.62 0.41
N LEU A 100 -8.19 -2.40 0.92
CA LEU A 100 -8.95 -3.39 1.68
C LEU A 100 -10.35 -3.54 1.06
N TYR A 101 -10.70 -4.76 0.72
CA TYR A 101 -12.05 -5.19 0.36
C TYR A 101 -12.52 -6.19 1.41
N GLU A 102 -13.81 -6.14 1.69
CA GLU A 102 -14.53 -7.25 2.28
C GLU A 102 -15.43 -7.88 1.22
N TYR A 103 -15.69 -9.17 1.34
CA TYR A 103 -16.74 -9.85 0.59
C TYR A 103 -17.47 -10.87 1.48
N GLY A 104 -18.53 -11.49 0.95
CA GLY A 104 -19.20 -12.62 1.59
C GLY A 104 -20.02 -12.29 2.84
N ASN A 105 -20.43 -11.02 3.01
CA ASN A 105 -21.24 -10.54 4.14
C ASN A 105 -22.62 -10.05 3.69
N ASP A 106 -23.68 -10.66 4.21
CA ASP A 106 -25.10 -10.38 3.90
C ASP A 106 -25.54 -8.95 4.28
N GLY A 107 -24.77 -8.27 5.13
CA GLY A 107 -24.96 -6.86 5.46
C GLY A 107 -24.51 -5.90 4.35
N ILE A 108 -23.76 -6.38 3.36
CA ILE A 108 -23.31 -5.61 2.20
C ILE A 108 -24.45 -5.49 1.20
N ARG A 109 -24.86 -4.25 0.91
CA ARG A 109 -25.91 -3.94 -0.09
C ARG A 109 -25.34 -3.88 -1.51
N ASP A 110 -24.77 -5.01 -1.95
CA ASP A 110 -24.27 -5.23 -3.30
C ASP A 110 -24.77 -6.60 -3.82
N GLU A 111 -25.00 -6.72 -5.14
CA GLU A 111 -25.51 -7.95 -5.75
C GLU A 111 -24.54 -9.15 -5.67
N ASN A 112 -23.26 -8.89 -5.41
CA ASN A 112 -22.23 -9.92 -5.23
C ASN A 112 -21.65 -9.93 -3.80
N TYR A 113 -22.26 -9.20 -2.85
CA TYR A 113 -21.78 -9.00 -1.48
C TYR A 113 -20.35 -8.45 -1.39
N ILE A 114 -19.98 -7.47 -2.23
CA ILE A 114 -18.64 -6.87 -2.25
C ILE A 114 -18.67 -5.43 -1.74
N ARG A 115 -17.70 -5.05 -0.89
CA ARG A 115 -17.44 -3.65 -0.53
C ARG A 115 -15.95 -3.32 -0.57
N GLN A 116 -15.57 -2.34 -1.39
CA GLN A 116 -14.29 -1.65 -1.23
C GLN A 116 -14.31 -0.84 0.07
N VAL A 117 -13.58 -1.31 1.08
CA VAL A 117 -13.51 -0.66 2.40
C VAL A 117 -12.48 0.47 2.40
N THR A 118 -11.35 0.28 1.71
CA THR A 118 -10.42 1.34 1.34
C THR A 118 -9.94 1.19 -0.11
N PRO A 119 -9.79 2.29 -0.87
CA PRO A 119 -9.00 2.27 -2.09
C PRO A 119 -7.51 2.04 -1.76
N LEU A 120 -6.67 1.89 -2.79
CA LEU A 120 -5.21 1.90 -2.64
C LEU A 120 -4.77 3.23 -2.00
N THR A 121 -4.19 3.16 -0.81
CA THR A 121 -3.76 4.33 -0.03
C THR A 121 -2.42 4.10 0.66
N GLN A 122 -1.70 5.19 0.94
CA GLN A 122 -0.51 5.20 1.81
C GLN A 122 -0.86 5.40 3.29
N ASP A 123 -2.12 5.71 3.61
CA ASP A 123 -2.61 5.84 4.99
C ASP A 123 -2.85 4.44 5.60
N LEU A 124 -1.77 3.87 6.15
CA LEU A 124 -1.80 2.58 6.83
C LEU A 124 -2.60 2.63 8.15
N ASP A 125 -2.84 3.81 8.73
CA ASP A 125 -3.70 3.95 9.91
C ASP A 125 -5.18 3.87 9.55
N LEU A 126 -5.58 4.39 8.38
CA LEU A 126 -6.90 4.14 7.80
C LEU A 126 -7.09 2.67 7.44
N VAL A 127 -6.11 2.02 6.81
CA VAL A 127 -6.19 0.57 6.50
C VAL A 127 -6.34 -0.25 7.78
N SER A 128 -5.55 0.04 8.82
CA SER A 128 -5.67 -0.58 10.14
C SER A 128 -7.04 -0.29 10.78
N GLU A 129 -7.48 0.97 10.82
CA GLU A 129 -8.78 1.37 11.35
C GLU A 129 -9.94 0.59 10.71
N LYS A 130 -9.92 0.45 9.39
CA LYS A 130 -10.94 -0.30 8.64
C LYS A 130 -10.84 -1.80 8.86
N LEU A 131 -9.64 -2.37 8.89
CA LEU A 131 -9.41 -3.79 9.19
C LEU A 131 -9.90 -4.17 10.59
N PHE A 132 -9.67 -3.31 11.60
CA PHE A 132 -10.17 -3.51 12.96
C PHE A 132 -11.69 -3.27 13.09
N ALA A 133 -12.29 -2.54 12.15
CA ALA A 133 -13.74 -2.30 12.10
C ALA A 133 -14.54 -3.40 11.37
N LEU A 134 -13.90 -4.31 10.63
CA LEU A 134 -14.58 -5.44 9.97
C LEU A 134 -15.30 -6.33 10.99
N ARG A 135 -16.48 -6.83 10.60
CA ARG A 135 -17.30 -7.76 11.39
C ARG A 135 -17.84 -8.84 10.46
N THR A 136 -17.92 -10.06 10.97
CA THR A 136 -18.54 -11.18 10.28
C THR A 136 -20.07 -11.09 10.34
N ASN A 137 -20.76 -11.42 9.25
CA ASN A 137 -22.23 -11.52 9.21
C ASN A 137 -22.71 -12.19 7.90
N GLY A 138 -22.70 -13.53 7.85
CA GLY A 138 -23.39 -14.42 6.89
C GLY A 138 -23.08 -14.22 5.40
N GLY A 139 -23.29 -15.22 4.55
CA GLY A 139 -23.44 -14.96 3.11
C GLY A 139 -22.69 -15.89 2.17
N SER A 140 -22.52 -15.43 0.92
CA SER A 140 -21.96 -16.22 -0.18
C SER A 140 -20.64 -15.66 -0.69
N GLU A 141 -19.63 -16.51 -0.79
CA GLU A 141 -18.24 -16.12 -1.08
C GLU A 141 -17.94 -16.03 -2.59
N TYR A 142 -18.29 -14.92 -3.24
CA TYR A 142 -18.06 -14.75 -4.69
C TYR A 142 -16.62 -14.29 -5.03
N CYS A 143 -15.65 -15.18 -4.81
CA CYS A 143 -14.23 -14.97 -5.08
C CYS A 143 -13.94 -14.40 -6.49
N GLY A 144 -14.58 -14.95 -7.52
CA GLY A 144 -14.44 -14.44 -8.90
C GLY A 144 -14.97 -13.00 -9.07
N ALA A 145 -16.04 -12.63 -8.35
CA ALA A 145 -16.61 -11.29 -8.44
C ALA A 145 -15.75 -10.24 -7.71
N VAL A 146 -15.20 -10.54 -6.54
CA VAL A 146 -14.34 -9.60 -5.79
C VAL A 146 -12.98 -9.38 -6.48
N ILE A 147 -12.40 -10.43 -7.08
CA ILE A 147 -11.17 -10.30 -7.90
C ILE A 147 -11.43 -9.45 -9.15
N ARG A 148 -12.57 -9.66 -9.83
CA ARG A 148 -13.00 -8.83 -10.97
C ARG A 148 -13.10 -7.36 -10.58
N ASP A 149 -13.74 -7.08 -9.44
CA ASP A 149 -13.98 -5.72 -8.97
C ASP A 149 -12.66 -5.02 -8.62
N ALA A 150 -11.86 -5.62 -7.74
CA ALA A 150 -10.56 -5.08 -7.36
C ALA A 150 -9.61 -4.90 -8.56
N ALA A 151 -9.58 -5.83 -9.52
CA ALA A 151 -8.74 -5.73 -10.73
C ALA A 151 -9.27 -4.73 -11.78
N ALA A 152 -10.48 -4.20 -11.62
CA ALA A 152 -11.11 -3.21 -12.51
C ALA A 152 -11.14 -1.80 -11.89
N ASN A 153 -11.50 -1.69 -10.61
CA ASN A 153 -11.91 -0.44 -9.97
C ASN A 153 -10.78 0.20 -9.13
N LEU A 154 -9.81 -0.57 -8.64
CA LEU A 154 -8.63 0.02 -8.00
C LEU A 154 -7.73 0.73 -9.01
N ASN A 155 -7.17 1.87 -8.58
CA ASN A 155 -6.24 2.67 -9.36
C ASN A 155 -4.83 2.04 -9.40
N TRP A 156 -4.73 0.87 -10.04
CA TRP A 156 -3.48 0.16 -10.24
C TRP A 156 -2.51 1.00 -11.08
N ASP A 157 -1.27 1.08 -10.63
CA ASP A 157 -0.28 1.97 -11.21
C ASP A 157 0.08 1.58 -12.65
N SER A 158 0.23 2.59 -13.50
CA SER A 158 0.50 2.41 -14.93
C SER A 158 1.90 1.85 -15.25
N ASN A 159 2.84 1.88 -14.30
CA ASN A 159 4.20 1.42 -14.54
C ASN A 159 4.27 -0.11 -14.51
N GLU A 160 4.80 -0.72 -15.56
CA GLU A 160 5.03 -2.17 -15.65
C GLU A 160 6.05 -2.68 -14.62
N LYS A 161 6.85 -1.79 -14.03
CA LYS A 161 7.82 -2.13 -12.98
C LYS A 161 7.24 -2.04 -11.57
N SER A 162 6.00 -1.56 -11.42
CA SER A 162 5.28 -1.58 -10.14
C SER A 162 4.70 -2.96 -9.88
N MET A 163 5.04 -3.56 -8.74
CA MET A 163 4.52 -4.87 -8.33
C MET A 163 3.08 -4.73 -7.80
N LYS A 164 2.15 -5.55 -8.34
CA LYS A 164 0.72 -5.49 -8.02
C LYS A 164 0.24 -6.84 -7.53
N LEU A 165 -0.26 -6.89 -6.30
CA LEU A 165 -0.62 -8.12 -5.61
C LEU A 165 -2.08 -8.08 -5.17
N ILE A 166 -2.82 -9.15 -5.44
CA ILE A 166 -4.06 -9.49 -4.74
C ILE A 166 -3.70 -10.60 -3.74
N TYR A 167 -4.16 -10.45 -2.51
CA TYR A 167 -4.29 -11.54 -1.54
C TYR A 167 -5.78 -11.68 -1.23
N ILE A 168 -6.36 -12.81 -1.62
CA ILE A 168 -7.73 -13.18 -1.27
C ILE A 168 -7.72 -14.26 -0.19
N ALA A 169 -8.61 -14.16 0.80
CA ALA A 169 -8.71 -15.10 1.91
C ALA A 169 -10.17 -15.39 2.28
N GLY A 170 -10.51 -16.67 2.44
CA GLY A 170 -11.88 -17.20 2.55
C GLY A 170 -11.89 -18.70 2.86
N ASN A 171 -13.07 -19.29 3.12
CA ASN A 171 -13.21 -20.69 3.54
C ASN A 171 -14.12 -21.56 2.64
N GLU A 172 -14.84 -20.95 1.69
CA GLU A 172 -15.74 -21.65 0.76
C GLU A 172 -15.10 -21.91 -0.62
N ALA A 173 -15.85 -22.54 -1.52
CA ALA A 173 -15.35 -22.88 -2.85
C ALA A 173 -15.05 -21.65 -3.74
N PHE A 174 -13.85 -21.62 -4.32
CA PHE A 174 -13.32 -20.47 -5.07
C PHE A 174 -14.07 -20.17 -6.38
N ASP A 175 -14.90 -21.10 -6.84
CA ASP A 175 -15.71 -21.01 -8.05
C ASP A 175 -17.19 -20.67 -7.80
N GLN A 176 -17.55 -20.30 -6.56
CA GLN A 176 -18.90 -19.81 -6.25
C GLN A 176 -19.27 -18.51 -7.00
N GLY A 177 -20.58 -18.36 -7.25
CA GLY A 177 -21.18 -17.21 -7.91
C GLY A 177 -21.25 -17.34 -9.44
N LYS A 178 -21.66 -16.25 -10.10
CA LYS A 178 -21.89 -16.23 -11.57
C LYS A 178 -20.62 -15.89 -12.38
N ILE A 179 -19.54 -15.50 -11.72
CA ILE A 179 -18.35 -14.94 -12.36
C ILE A 179 -17.24 -16.00 -12.42
N ASN A 180 -16.90 -16.44 -13.63
CA ASN A 180 -15.85 -17.43 -13.86
C ASN A 180 -14.49 -16.93 -13.36
N TYR A 181 -14.03 -17.47 -12.21
CA TYR A 181 -12.77 -17.07 -11.58
C TYR A 181 -11.56 -17.20 -12.54
N LYS A 182 -11.58 -18.18 -13.45
CA LYS A 182 -10.46 -18.45 -14.36
C LYS A 182 -10.24 -17.30 -15.33
N GLU A 183 -11.32 -16.77 -15.90
CA GLU A 183 -11.26 -15.64 -16.83
C GLU A 183 -10.79 -14.36 -16.16
N VAL A 184 -11.33 -14.04 -14.97
CA VAL A 184 -11.01 -12.79 -14.27
C VAL A 184 -9.60 -12.80 -13.68
N VAL A 185 -9.12 -13.95 -13.18
CA VAL A 185 -7.74 -14.12 -12.70
C VAL A 185 -6.74 -14.03 -13.85
N LEU A 186 -7.02 -14.67 -15.00
CA LEU A 186 -6.16 -14.52 -16.18
C LEU A 186 -6.16 -13.08 -16.73
N LYS A 187 -7.30 -12.39 -16.68
CA LYS A 187 -7.42 -10.97 -17.06
C LYS A 187 -6.67 -10.04 -16.10
N ALA A 188 -6.68 -10.32 -14.80
CA ALA A 188 -5.89 -9.59 -13.79
C ALA A 188 -4.38 -9.80 -14.03
N LYS A 189 -3.95 -11.06 -14.24
CA LYS A 189 -2.57 -11.39 -14.58
C LYS A 189 -2.09 -10.73 -15.88
N GLY A 190 -2.96 -10.59 -16.88
CA GLY A 190 -2.68 -9.83 -18.10
C GLY A 190 -2.39 -8.33 -17.88
N LYS A 191 -2.73 -7.78 -16.69
CA LYS A 191 -2.36 -6.42 -16.23
C LYS A 191 -1.15 -6.42 -15.27
N ASN A 192 -0.43 -7.54 -15.16
CA ASN A 192 0.59 -7.84 -14.15
C ASN A 192 0.08 -7.74 -12.69
N ILE A 193 -1.20 -8.04 -12.45
CA ILE A 193 -1.77 -8.16 -11.10
C ILE A 193 -1.76 -9.64 -10.69
N TYR A 194 -0.86 -10.00 -9.79
CA TYR A 194 -0.65 -11.39 -9.35
C TYR A 194 -1.64 -11.75 -8.25
N THR A 195 -2.38 -12.85 -8.43
CA THR A 195 -3.36 -13.32 -7.43
C THR A 195 -2.73 -14.39 -6.54
N ASN A 196 -2.71 -14.14 -5.24
CA ASN A 196 -2.34 -15.08 -4.19
C ASN A 196 -3.59 -15.44 -3.40
N THR A 197 -3.71 -16.70 -2.98
CA THR A 197 -4.91 -17.22 -2.33
C THR A 197 -4.58 -17.85 -0.98
N ILE A 198 -5.36 -17.54 0.06
CA ILE A 198 -5.19 -18.03 1.43
C ILE A 198 -6.48 -18.74 1.84
N PHE A 199 -6.49 -20.08 1.79
CA PHE A 199 -7.66 -20.86 2.20
C PHE A 199 -7.71 -21.05 3.73
N CYS A 200 -8.84 -20.80 4.35
CA CYS A 200 -9.06 -21.02 5.77
C CYS A 200 -9.64 -22.42 5.99
N GLY A 201 -8.75 -23.38 6.25
CA GLY A 201 -9.06 -24.79 6.34
C GLY A 201 -7.87 -25.68 5.96
N SER A 202 -8.16 -26.94 5.65
CA SER A 202 -7.10 -27.89 5.29
C SER A 202 -6.50 -27.58 3.90
N ARG A 203 -5.23 -27.94 3.71
CA ARG A 203 -4.53 -27.68 2.46
C ARG A 203 -5.13 -28.47 1.29
N GLU A 204 -5.55 -29.69 1.57
CA GLU A 204 -6.11 -30.60 0.56
C GLU A 204 -7.52 -30.15 0.13
N GLU A 205 -8.31 -29.62 1.05
CA GLU A 205 -9.63 -29.04 0.78
C GLU A 205 -9.51 -27.80 -0.12
N GLY A 206 -8.64 -26.83 0.20
CA GLY A 206 -8.41 -25.67 -0.67
C GLY A 206 -7.85 -26.03 -2.06
N ILE A 207 -7.22 -27.20 -2.23
CA ILE A 207 -6.88 -27.74 -3.55
C ILE A 207 -8.13 -28.26 -4.27
N GLN A 208 -8.97 -29.04 -3.58
CA GLN A 208 -10.23 -29.58 -4.13
C GLN A 208 -11.25 -28.47 -4.47
N THR A 209 -11.30 -27.40 -3.67
CA THR A 209 -12.18 -26.23 -3.83
C THR A 209 -11.54 -25.09 -4.65
N PHE A 210 -10.52 -25.43 -5.44
CA PHE A 210 -9.88 -24.60 -6.48
C PHE A 210 -9.06 -23.38 -6.04
N TRP A 211 -8.81 -23.14 -4.75
CA TRP A 211 -7.94 -22.05 -4.28
C TRP A 211 -6.53 -22.15 -4.85
N GLN A 212 -5.96 -23.35 -4.91
CA GLN A 212 -4.65 -23.57 -5.54
C GLN A 212 -4.69 -23.29 -7.06
N ASN A 213 -5.80 -23.61 -7.73
CA ASN A 213 -5.97 -23.32 -9.15
C ASN A 213 -6.02 -21.81 -9.41
N GLY A 214 -6.76 -21.06 -8.58
CA GLY A 214 -6.82 -19.60 -8.62
C GLY A 214 -5.43 -18.94 -8.54
N ALA A 215 -4.63 -19.29 -7.53
CA ALA A 215 -3.28 -18.75 -7.41
C ALA A 215 -2.37 -19.13 -8.59
N SER A 216 -2.43 -20.38 -9.04
CA SER A 216 -1.61 -20.89 -10.15
C SER A 216 -1.91 -20.17 -11.46
N LEU A 217 -3.20 -19.99 -11.79
CA LEU A 217 -3.64 -19.19 -12.92
C LEU A 217 -3.17 -17.74 -12.79
N GLY A 218 -3.31 -17.16 -11.59
CA GLY A 218 -2.90 -15.78 -11.26
C GLY A 218 -1.39 -15.55 -11.19
N GLY A 219 -0.58 -16.60 -11.23
CA GLY A 219 0.89 -16.51 -11.13
C GLY A 219 1.40 -16.15 -9.74
N GLY A 220 0.56 -16.23 -8.70
CA GLY A 220 0.95 -16.05 -7.31
C GLY A 220 1.18 -17.39 -6.60
N LYS A 221 0.98 -17.40 -5.28
CA LYS A 221 1.10 -18.58 -4.42
C LYS A 221 -0.22 -18.91 -3.71
N TYR A 222 -0.38 -20.20 -3.43
CA TYR A 222 -1.46 -20.75 -2.63
C TYR A 222 -0.93 -21.03 -1.22
N PHE A 223 -1.69 -20.60 -0.22
CA PHE A 223 -1.48 -20.84 1.19
C PHE A 223 -2.76 -21.41 1.79
N ASN A 224 -2.64 -22.11 2.91
CA ASN A 224 -3.76 -22.45 3.76
C ASN A 224 -3.44 -22.06 5.21
N ILE A 225 -4.48 -21.82 5.99
CA ILE A 225 -4.39 -21.47 7.41
C ILE A 225 -5.40 -22.28 8.21
N ASP A 226 -5.03 -22.63 9.42
CA ASP A 226 -5.99 -22.96 10.47
C ASP A 226 -6.43 -21.62 11.08
N SER A 227 -7.73 -21.29 11.00
CA SER A 227 -8.30 -20.04 11.53
C SER A 227 -8.20 -19.94 13.04
N ASP A 228 -8.24 -21.08 13.73
CA ASP A 228 -8.33 -21.20 15.18
C ASP A 228 -6.93 -21.31 15.81
N ARG A 229 -5.91 -21.66 15.01
CA ARG A 229 -4.50 -21.65 15.43
C ARG A 229 -4.04 -20.23 15.75
N LYS A 230 -3.85 -19.96 17.03
CA LYS A 230 -3.28 -18.70 17.52
C LYS A 230 -1.90 -18.45 16.93
N VAL A 231 -1.66 -17.21 16.50
CA VAL A 231 -0.34 -16.73 16.07
C VAL A 231 0.68 -16.94 17.19
N MET A 232 1.73 -17.70 16.90
CA MET A 232 2.83 -17.95 17.82
C MET A 232 3.77 -16.75 17.86
N TYR A 233 3.76 -16.01 18.97
CA TYR A 233 4.68 -14.90 19.20
C TYR A 233 5.90 -15.35 20.01
N ILE A 234 7.09 -15.02 19.52
CA ILE A 234 8.33 -15.13 20.30
C ILE A 234 8.61 -13.74 20.89
N GLU A 235 8.39 -13.61 22.20
CA GLU A 235 8.81 -12.43 22.96
C GLU A 235 10.33 -12.30 22.89
N THR A 236 10.83 -11.07 22.68
CA THR A 236 12.26 -10.80 22.57
C THR A 236 12.73 -9.76 23.59
N PRO A 237 13.99 -9.80 24.04
CA PRO A 237 14.54 -8.80 24.97
C PRO A 237 14.60 -7.38 24.38
N TYR A 238 14.29 -7.20 23.09
CA TYR A 238 14.26 -5.91 22.40
C TYR A 238 12.86 -5.28 22.36
N ASP A 239 11.80 -6.07 22.59
CA ASP A 239 10.40 -5.66 22.37
C ASP A 239 10.04 -4.43 23.21
N LYS A 240 10.34 -4.48 24.52
CA LYS A 240 10.14 -3.34 25.44
C LYS A 240 10.81 -2.07 24.94
N ARG A 241 12.06 -2.16 24.45
CA ARG A 241 12.81 -0.98 23.99
C ARG A 241 12.25 -0.41 22.70
N ILE A 242 11.72 -1.26 21.81
CA ILE A 242 11.02 -0.79 20.61
C ILE A 242 9.71 -0.08 21.00
N SER A 243 8.94 -0.60 21.97
CA SER A 243 7.74 0.08 22.49
C SER A 243 8.04 1.44 23.14
N GLU A 244 9.15 1.55 23.89
CA GLU A 244 9.65 2.85 24.39
C GLU A 244 10.00 3.82 23.24
N CYS A 245 10.57 3.30 22.15
CA CYS A 245 10.82 4.09 20.94
C CYS A 245 9.52 4.50 20.23
N ASN A 246 8.45 3.69 20.26
CA ASN A 246 7.15 4.07 19.71
C ASN A 246 6.55 5.30 20.42
N ALA A 247 6.58 5.32 21.76
CA ALA A 247 6.12 6.47 22.53
C ALA A 247 6.90 7.74 22.15
N ARG A 248 8.24 7.65 22.12
CA ARG A 248 9.11 8.75 21.67
C ARG A 248 8.85 9.17 20.22
N LEU A 249 8.55 8.23 19.33
CA LEU A 249 8.22 8.49 17.92
C LEU A 249 6.89 9.26 17.80
N ASN A 250 5.88 8.87 18.58
CA ASN A 250 4.57 9.53 18.64
C ASN A 250 4.69 11.00 19.09
N ASP A 251 5.62 11.29 20.00
CA ASP A 251 5.94 12.66 20.43
C ASP A 251 6.60 13.51 19.33
N THR A 252 7.06 12.91 18.23
CA THR A 252 7.64 13.66 17.09
C THR A 252 6.62 14.17 16.08
N TYR A 253 5.37 13.67 16.07
CA TYR A 253 4.35 14.14 15.13
C TYR A 253 3.71 15.45 15.58
N ILE A 254 3.59 16.39 14.66
CA ILE A 254 3.00 17.71 14.86
C ILE A 254 1.86 17.85 13.86
N TYR A 255 0.62 17.72 14.32
CA TYR A 255 -0.52 17.77 13.42
C TYR A 255 -0.73 19.16 12.80
N TYR A 256 -1.34 19.24 11.61
CA TYR A 256 -1.88 20.47 11.03
C TYR A 256 -3.14 20.22 10.20
N GLY A 257 -3.80 21.32 9.84
CA GLY A 257 -5.02 21.30 9.04
C GLY A 257 -6.26 20.92 9.88
N ASN A 258 -7.44 21.14 9.29
CA ASN A 258 -8.71 21.04 10.02
C ASN A 258 -8.99 19.66 10.64
N HIS A 259 -8.42 18.58 10.08
CA HIS A 259 -8.60 17.20 10.57
C HIS A 259 -7.31 16.62 11.19
N GLY A 260 -6.22 17.40 11.30
CA GLY A 260 -4.91 16.85 11.72
C GLY A 260 -4.91 16.23 13.12
N SER A 261 -5.70 16.79 14.03
CA SER A 261 -5.91 16.25 15.38
C SER A 261 -6.58 14.88 15.35
N GLU A 262 -7.53 14.66 14.42
CA GLU A 262 -8.22 13.39 14.23
C GLU A 262 -7.26 12.32 13.68
N TYR A 263 -6.42 12.66 12.70
CA TYR A 263 -5.38 11.75 12.20
C TYR A 263 -4.35 11.38 13.29
N ARG A 264 -3.91 12.34 14.10
CA ARG A 264 -3.03 12.05 15.26
C ARG A 264 -3.71 11.13 16.27
N LEU A 265 -5.00 11.35 16.55
CA LEU A 265 -5.79 10.46 17.42
C LEU A 265 -5.96 9.07 16.81
N LYS A 266 -6.15 8.98 15.49
CA LYS A 266 -6.21 7.70 14.75
C LYS A 266 -4.92 6.91 14.90
N GLN A 267 -3.74 7.53 14.68
CA GLN A 267 -2.44 6.88 14.89
C GLN A 267 -2.33 6.29 16.31
N ILE A 268 -2.65 7.08 17.34
CA ILE A 268 -2.62 6.65 18.74
C ILE A 268 -3.64 5.51 19.01
N THR A 269 -4.78 5.53 18.33
CA THR A 269 -5.80 4.48 18.45
C THR A 269 -5.35 3.18 17.78
N GLN A 270 -4.70 3.26 16.63
CA GLN A 270 -4.15 2.08 15.95
C GLN A 270 -2.94 1.49 16.69
N ASP A 271 -2.15 2.29 17.41
CA ASP A 271 -1.14 1.79 18.35
C ASP A 271 -1.78 0.95 19.46
N LYS A 272 -2.86 1.43 20.09
CA LYS A 272 -3.60 0.69 21.13
C LYS A 272 -4.26 -0.57 20.58
N ASN A 273 -4.80 -0.53 19.37
CA ASN A 273 -5.37 -1.69 18.69
C ASN A 273 -4.31 -2.78 18.44
N ALA A 274 -3.11 -2.38 17.99
CA ALA A 274 -1.97 -3.29 17.82
C ALA A 274 -1.53 -3.90 19.16
N GLU A 275 -1.38 -3.08 20.21
CA GLU A 275 -1.03 -3.52 21.57
C GLU A 275 -2.05 -4.51 22.14
N MET A 276 -3.35 -4.28 21.90
CA MET A 276 -4.44 -5.17 22.32
C MET A 276 -4.36 -6.55 21.64
N GLN A 277 -3.90 -6.64 20.39
CA GLN A 277 -3.65 -7.94 19.74
C GLN A 277 -2.43 -8.66 20.34
N SER A 278 -1.31 -7.95 20.52
CA SER A 278 -0.17 -8.37 21.33
C SER A 278 0.91 -7.30 21.42
N ALA A 279 1.79 -7.41 22.42
CA ALA A 279 3.03 -6.63 22.49
C ALA A 279 3.90 -6.80 21.22
N SER A 280 3.95 -8.01 20.64
CA SER A 280 4.64 -8.27 19.38
C SER A 280 4.02 -7.49 18.21
N ASN A 281 2.70 -7.39 18.12
CA ASN A 281 2.00 -6.64 17.07
C ASN A 281 2.29 -5.12 17.17
N LEU A 282 2.27 -4.56 18.39
CA LEU A 282 2.73 -3.18 18.62
C LEU A 282 4.18 -2.96 18.15
N VAL A 283 5.07 -3.91 18.41
CA VAL A 283 6.47 -3.84 17.96
C VAL A 283 6.58 -3.89 16.44
N GLU A 284 5.88 -4.80 15.76
CA GLU A 284 5.84 -4.87 14.29
C GLU A 284 5.30 -3.58 13.67
N ARG A 285 4.21 -3.03 14.24
CA ARG A 285 3.64 -1.72 13.85
C ARG A 285 4.65 -0.59 14.05
N THR A 286 5.39 -0.60 15.15
CA THR A 286 6.43 0.40 15.44
C THR A 286 7.56 0.34 14.40
N VAL A 287 7.98 -0.87 14.02
CA VAL A 287 8.94 -1.06 12.92
C VAL A 287 8.38 -0.51 11.61
N ALA A 288 7.11 -0.78 11.27
CA ALA A 288 6.48 -0.26 10.06
C ALA A 288 6.41 1.27 10.04
N LYS A 289 5.98 1.90 11.14
CA LYS A 289 5.94 3.36 11.33
C LYS A 289 7.31 4.03 11.21
N SER A 290 8.40 3.29 11.45
CA SER A 290 9.77 3.80 11.26
C SER A 290 10.20 3.91 9.79
N LYS A 291 9.46 3.30 8.84
CA LYS A 291 9.84 3.19 7.42
C LYS A 291 9.22 4.28 6.56
N LYS A 292 10.00 5.31 6.22
CA LYS A 292 9.60 6.47 5.40
C LYS A 292 9.03 6.14 4.00
N ASN A 293 9.24 4.92 3.47
CA ASN A 293 8.67 4.49 2.19
C ASN A 293 7.26 3.88 2.29
N ALA A 294 6.86 3.41 3.47
CA ALA A 294 5.53 2.84 3.74
C ALA A 294 4.62 3.78 4.53
N TYR A 295 5.18 4.50 5.50
CA TYR A 295 4.42 5.35 6.41
C TYR A 295 4.74 6.83 6.14
N LYS A 296 3.84 7.51 5.41
CA LYS A 296 3.95 8.93 5.05
C LYS A 296 2.69 9.68 5.46
N ASN A 297 2.88 10.72 6.27
CA ASN A 297 1.81 11.50 6.89
C ASN A 297 1.82 12.96 6.44
N ASP A 298 2.44 13.28 5.29
CA ASP A 298 2.60 14.66 4.81
C ASP A 298 1.29 15.41 4.53
N HIS A 299 0.13 14.74 4.63
CA HIS A 299 -1.20 15.34 4.56
C HIS A 299 -1.73 15.85 5.91
N TRP A 300 -1.12 15.46 7.04
CA TRP A 300 -1.53 15.91 8.38
C TRP A 300 -0.38 16.18 9.36
N ASP A 301 0.85 15.70 9.14
CA ASP A 301 2.02 15.95 9.98
C ASP A 301 2.97 16.99 9.36
N LEU A 302 3.29 18.04 10.11
CA LEU A 302 4.16 19.13 9.66
C LEU A 302 5.60 18.70 9.44
N VAL A 303 6.08 17.65 10.12
CA VAL A 303 7.46 17.19 9.94
C VAL A 303 7.60 16.46 8.61
N ASP A 304 6.74 15.49 8.31
CA ASP A 304 6.69 14.83 7.00
C ASP A 304 6.38 15.84 5.87
N LYS A 305 5.48 16.81 6.11
CA LYS A 305 5.15 17.86 5.15
C LYS A 305 6.33 18.80 4.87
N ALA A 306 7.11 19.17 5.89
CA ALA A 306 8.30 20.00 5.71
C ALA A 306 9.49 19.25 5.06
N GLU A 307 9.61 17.93 5.28
CA GLU A 307 10.58 17.08 4.55
C GLU A 307 10.26 17.04 3.04
N LYS A 308 8.98 17.03 2.68
CA LYS A 308 8.51 17.07 1.28
C LYS A 308 8.50 18.46 0.64
N ASP A 309 8.23 19.50 1.43
CA ASP A 309 8.01 20.88 0.98
C ASP A 309 8.48 21.86 2.07
N ALA A 310 9.77 22.20 2.02
CA ALA A 310 10.39 23.14 2.96
C ALA A 310 9.77 24.56 2.95
N GLY A 311 9.10 24.93 1.85
CA GLY A 311 8.40 26.22 1.72
C GLY A 311 7.04 26.26 2.41
N PHE A 312 6.45 25.09 2.74
CA PHE A 312 5.08 25.01 3.25
C PHE A 312 4.81 25.86 4.49
N ILE A 313 5.79 25.97 5.39
CA ILE A 313 5.63 26.68 6.67
C ILE A 313 5.40 28.18 6.49
N ALA A 314 5.84 28.78 5.38
CA ALA A 314 5.50 30.16 5.05
C ALA A 314 3.97 30.33 4.87
N ASN A 315 3.31 29.33 4.28
CA ASN A 315 1.92 29.39 3.81
C ASN A 315 0.89 28.76 4.77
N VAL A 316 1.31 27.95 5.76
CA VAL A 316 0.39 27.33 6.73
C VAL A 316 -0.34 28.41 7.56
N LYS A 317 -1.67 28.27 7.70
CA LYS A 317 -2.50 29.21 8.48
C LYS A 317 -2.39 28.92 9.97
N GLU A 318 -2.42 29.97 10.79
CA GLU A 318 -2.39 29.81 12.25
C GLU A 318 -3.60 29.06 12.81
N SER A 319 -4.77 29.19 12.17
CA SER A 319 -5.96 28.40 12.53
C SER A 319 -5.76 26.89 12.38
N GLU A 320 -4.91 26.49 11.43
CA GLU A 320 -4.59 25.10 11.06
C GLU A 320 -3.41 24.53 11.87
N LEU A 321 -2.78 25.34 12.75
CA LEU A 321 -1.69 24.90 13.63
C LEU A 321 -2.24 24.28 14.94
N PRO A 322 -1.46 23.42 15.61
CA PRO A 322 -1.78 22.91 16.94
C PRO A 322 -1.62 24.03 17.98
N ALA A 323 -2.30 23.92 19.12
CA ALA A 323 -2.34 24.99 20.14
C ALA A 323 -0.94 25.42 20.62
N GLU A 324 0.00 24.48 20.70
CA GLU A 324 1.39 24.67 21.11
C GLU A 324 2.24 25.45 20.10
N LEU A 325 1.72 25.71 18.89
CA LEU A 325 2.36 26.48 17.83
C LEU A 325 1.60 27.75 17.41
N LYS A 326 0.40 28.00 17.95
CA LYS A 326 -0.30 29.28 17.75
C LYS A 326 0.44 30.41 18.47
N GLY A 327 0.44 31.61 17.89
CA GLY A 327 1.20 32.77 18.36
C GLY A 327 2.72 32.72 18.17
N LYS A 328 3.29 31.62 17.66
CA LYS A 328 4.74 31.51 17.41
C LYS A 328 5.15 32.10 16.06
N SER A 329 6.39 32.60 15.99
CA SER A 329 6.98 33.05 14.74
C SER A 329 7.19 31.88 13.75
N LYS A 330 7.31 32.19 12.45
CA LYS A 330 7.59 31.16 11.43
C LYS A 330 8.94 30.47 11.66
N GLU A 331 9.93 31.23 12.13
CA GLU A 331 11.27 30.77 12.49
C GLU A 331 11.23 29.85 13.73
N GLU A 332 10.40 30.16 14.73
CA GLU A 332 10.19 29.30 15.91
C GLU A 332 9.50 27.98 15.54
N ILE A 333 8.52 28.03 14.63
CA ILE A 333 7.84 26.84 14.10
C ILE A 333 8.84 25.99 13.31
N GLN A 334 9.63 26.58 12.40
CA GLN A 334 10.69 25.90 11.66
C GLN A 334 11.72 25.25 12.60
N LYS A 335 12.18 25.97 13.63
CA LYS A 335 13.11 25.44 14.64
C LYS A 335 12.51 24.26 15.41
N THR A 336 11.21 24.32 15.73
CA THR A 336 10.49 23.22 16.40
C THR A 336 10.40 21.99 15.50
N ILE A 337 10.06 22.18 14.22
CA ILE A 337 9.99 21.11 13.21
C ILE A 337 11.37 20.47 13.00
N ALA A 338 12.43 21.27 12.84
CA ALA A 338 13.80 20.77 12.67
C ALA A 338 14.25 19.91 13.87
N ALA A 339 13.98 20.35 15.10
CA ALA A 339 14.27 19.58 16.31
C ALA A 339 13.49 18.26 16.37
N LYS A 340 12.21 18.27 15.98
CA LYS A 340 11.35 17.07 15.96
C LYS A 340 11.75 16.11 14.83
N SER A 341 12.19 16.61 13.68
CA SER A 341 12.77 15.81 12.59
C SER A 341 14.07 15.11 13.03
N ALA A 342 15.02 15.84 13.62
CA ALA A 342 16.27 15.25 14.09
C ALA A 342 16.06 14.20 15.19
N ALA A 343 15.11 14.43 16.09
CA ALA A 343 14.68 13.43 17.06
C ALA A 343 14.07 12.19 16.38
N ARG A 344 13.17 12.38 15.41
CA ARG A 344 12.52 11.32 14.63
C ARG A 344 13.55 10.46 13.89
N ASP A 345 14.48 11.05 13.16
CA ASP A 345 15.54 10.34 12.43
C ASP A 345 16.43 9.53 13.38
N THR A 346 16.68 10.02 14.60
CA THR A 346 17.43 9.30 15.64
C THR A 346 16.66 8.09 16.16
N ILE A 347 15.37 8.27 16.47
CA ILE A 347 14.48 7.19 16.95
C ILE A 347 14.28 6.12 15.87
N GLN A 348 14.11 6.51 14.60
CA GLN A 348 13.96 5.58 13.48
C GLN A 348 15.20 4.70 13.29
N LYS A 349 16.41 5.25 13.44
CA LYS A 349 17.66 4.47 13.42
C LYS A 349 17.74 3.48 14.60
N GLU A 350 17.37 3.92 15.80
CA GLU A 350 17.32 3.05 16.99
C GLU A 350 16.34 1.88 16.79
N ILE A 351 15.15 2.14 16.23
CA ILE A 351 14.17 1.11 15.87
C ILE A 351 14.73 0.15 14.82
N GLU A 352 15.43 0.65 13.78
CA GLU A 352 16.02 -0.21 12.74
C GLU A 352 17.11 -1.14 13.28
N GLU A 353 17.97 -0.65 14.18
CA GLU A 353 18.99 -1.50 14.82
C GLU A 353 18.37 -2.57 15.73
N LEU A 354 17.35 -2.19 16.51
CA LEU A 354 16.63 -3.11 17.38
C LEU A 354 15.82 -4.13 16.58
N SER A 355 15.19 -3.74 15.46
CA SER A 355 14.42 -4.65 14.62
C SER A 355 15.31 -5.74 13.99
N LYS A 356 16.54 -5.40 13.59
CA LYS A 356 17.53 -6.38 13.10
C LYS A 356 17.95 -7.38 14.18
N LYS A 357 18.22 -6.90 15.39
CA LYS A 357 18.56 -7.75 16.56
C LYS A 357 17.39 -8.66 16.94
N ARG A 358 16.16 -8.12 16.93
CA ARG A 358 14.91 -8.83 17.15
C ARG A 358 14.69 -9.96 16.14
N GLN A 359 14.80 -9.68 14.84
CA GLN A 359 14.64 -10.71 13.82
C GLN A 359 15.68 -11.83 13.97
N GLY A 360 16.96 -11.50 14.20
CA GLY A 360 18.00 -12.49 14.43
C GLY A 360 17.76 -13.37 15.67
N TYR A 361 17.14 -12.82 16.72
CA TYR A 361 16.70 -13.59 17.89
C TYR A 361 15.55 -14.56 17.54
N ILE A 362 14.51 -14.05 16.88
CA ILE A 362 13.36 -14.86 16.43
C ILE A 362 13.82 -16.00 15.51
N ASP A 363 14.69 -15.73 14.53
CA ASP A 363 15.23 -16.74 13.62
C ASP A 363 16.06 -17.81 14.34
N SER A 364 16.76 -17.44 15.41
CA SER A 364 17.53 -18.37 16.26
C SER A 364 16.62 -19.25 17.10
N GLU A 365 15.61 -18.66 17.77
CA GLU A 365 14.63 -19.40 18.57
C GLU A 365 13.77 -20.33 17.71
N MET A 366 13.32 -19.89 16.53
CA MET A 366 12.59 -20.74 15.58
C MET A 366 13.41 -21.96 15.13
N LYS A 367 14.73 -21.81 14.93
CA LYS A 367 15.61 -22.94 14.57
C LYS A 367 15.76 -23.96 15.71
N LYS A 368 15.70 -23.52 16.97
CA LYS A 368 15.77 -24.42 18.15
C LYS A 368 14.49 -25.22 18.35
N ARG A 369 13.33 -24.64 18.00
CA ARG A 369 12.00 -25.25 18.22
C ARG A 369 11.59 -26.26 17.13
N GLY A 370 12.30 -26.30 16.00
CA GLY A 370 11.95 -27.17 14.88
C GLY A 370 10.79 -26.64 14.02
N THR A 371 10.39 -27.42 13.02
CA THR A 371 9.39 -27.00 12.01
C THR A 371 7.94 -27.27 12.38
N GLU A 372 7.65 -28.15 13.33
CA GLU A 372 6.28 -28.56 13.68
C GLU A 372 5.48 -27.41 14.32
N ASP A 373 6.13 -26.63 15.19
CA ASP A 373 5.57 -25.42 15.80
C ASP A 373 5.68 -24.16 14.92
N SER A 374 6.06 -24.33 13.64
CA SER A 374 6.29 -23.17 12.79
C SER A 374 5.00 -22.46 12.35
N ASP A 375 5.02 -21.16 12.62
CA ASP A 375 4.05 -20.18 12.19
C ASP A 375 4.22 -19.88 10.70
N ASP A 376 3.86 -20.85 9.86
CA ASP A 376 4.30 -20.93 8.47
C ASP A 376 3.70 -19.84 7.57
N LEU A 377 2.42 -19.46 7.76
CA LEU A 377 1.75 -18.50 6.88
C LEU A 377 2.52 -17.18 6.73
N GLY A 378 2.98 -16.58 7.84
CA GLY A 378 3.69 -15.30 7.80
C GLY A 378 4.98 -15.40 6.98
N LYS A 379 5.73 -16.49 7.19
CA LYS A 379 6.98 -16.77 6.47
C LYS A 379 6.76 -17.18 5.01
N ALA A 380 5.68 -17.89 4.72
CA ALA A 380 5.29 -18.30 3.39
C ALA A 380 4.84 -17.09 2.55
N ILE A 381 4.06 -16.17 3.13
CA ILE A 381 3.70 -14.89 2.51
C ILE A 381 4.96 -14.06 2.27
N GLU A 382 5.84 -13.91 3.27
CA GLU A 382 7.12 -13.19 3.12
C GLU A 382 7.98 -13.80 1.99
N SER A 383 8.17 -15.13 2.01
CA SER A 383 8.95 -15.84 0.99
C SER A 383 8.36 -15.69 -0.41
N SER A 384 7.03 -15.70 -0.53
CA SER A 384 6.32 -15.45 -1.78
C SER A 384 6.51 -14.02 -2.28
N ILE A 385 6.40 -13.02 -1.39
CA ILE A 385 6.67 -11.62 -1.71
C ILE A 385 8.09 -11.49 -2.23
N VAL A 386 9.09 -12.06 -1.56
CA VAL A 386 10.50 -12.00 -1.97
C VAL A 386 10.77 -12.75 -3.28
N GLU A 387 10.16 -13.92 -3.51
CA GLU A 387 10.30 -14.68 -4.76
C GLU A 387 9.70 -13.90 -5.96
N LEU A 388 8.52 -13.32 -5.77
CA LEU A 388 7.83 -12.54 -6.81
C LEU A 388 8.50 -11.19 -7.04
N ALA A 389 8.99 -10.54 -5.99
CA ALA A 389 9.78 -9.31 -6.08
C ALA A 389 11.05 -9.52 -6.90
N LYS A 390 11.81 -10.61 -6.65
CA LYS A 390 12.98 -10.99 -7.46
C LYS A 390 12.63 -11.19 -8.94
N LYS A 391 11.51 -11.86 -9.24
CA LYS A 391 11.01 -12.03 -10.63
C LYS A 391 10.65 -10.70 -11.30
N ASN A 392 10.25 -9.69 -10.53
CA ASN A 392 9.95 -8.34 -11.01
C ASN A 392 11.17 -7.38 -10.96
N GLY A 393 12.38 -7.87 -10.66
CA GLY A 393 13.61 -7.07 -10.64
C GLY A 393 13.86 -6.27 -9.35
N TYR A 394 13.19 -6.63 -8.25
CA TYR A 394 13.45 -6.05 -6.93
C TYR A 394 14.50 -6.86 -6.15
N SER A 395 15.27 -6.18 -5.30
CA SER A 395 16.17 -6.75 -4.30
C SER A 395 15.68 -6.45 -2.87
N LEU A 396 16.40 -6.98 -1.88
CA LEU A 396 16.37 -6.47 -0.50
C LEU A 396 17.27 -5.23 -0.34
#